data_AF-A0AAW0X2H4-F1
#
_entry.id   AF-A0AAW0X2H4-F1
#
_cell.length_a   1.000
_cell.length_b   1.000
_cell.length_c   1.000
_cell.angle_alpha   90.00
_cell.angle_beta   90.00
_cell.angle_gamma   90.00
#
_symmetry.space_group_name_H-M   'P 1'
#
loop_
_entity.id
_entity.type
_entity.pdbx_description
1 polymer ?
#
loop_
_entity_poly.entity_id
_entity_poly.type
_entity_poly.pdbx_seq_one_letter_code
_entity_poly.pdbx_strand_id
1 'polypeptide(L)'
;ELREKVKDKEEKEQLQEVLDEYNSLFTRFLATPASAKTQRRTGWSPREHAVHTYSLLVSCRRGLLQLAYLLVTVGGLDADTVVDNTYDATGLHEAASHGNSSCLALLLSLGASALKRDRYEHTPSHYAAMFGHDHSYQLLEKVLRNQQPVSKAGTTPSDIVRNFKDYLRRNLKNETSLEDNLVFHKPSAGIKKLLKLVNIKEIGRQLDEITVNFDEGEAKQVKEVVTKQVQIILDDVSSIDRLYEGKLTTVGSAADGTRLFTPDEYDLSVVLANTSGTTVEIVEQEPHLAALKGHRLRLRVKTDNPGLQGKSLINNFYELVRRVLEKQTFESRHLSLVSPGVTRTQVGVALAFAWQGKEYPLLQISIDLVPVLAVQWPAEVSRPPLTPASINQLYICNTTDGEWRCSFAGAEAEVLSQLDPQERRIYLGCKTLLSHLKADPWMPREVKANYTWWDSRKWKIMIPAGFAMKNSFLNQLQHKREQKIEWRDEDLINMIITILRDMCQDFWDPTAGLESLVPSKIHAYFGGEFETPKTGEGAPEIIKVLKELKQSF
;
A
#
# COMPACT_ATOMS: atom_id res chain seq x y z
N GLU A 1 23.30 -10.12 -2.76
CA GLU A 1 21.90 -10.59 -2.58
C GLU A 1 20.86 -9.49 -2.87
N LEU A 2 20.90 -8.33 -2.19
CA LEU A 2 19.95 -7.23 -2.43
C LEU A 2 19.76 -6.90 -3.92
N ARG A 3 20.88 -6.68 -4.63
CA ARG A 3 20.89 -6.43 -6.07
C ARG A 3 20.22 -7.53 -6.91
N GLU A 4 20.36 -8.81 -6.53
CA GLU A 4 19.79 -9.91 -7.31
C GLU A 4 18.28 -10.07 -7.12
N LYS A 5 17.72 -9.53 -6.02
CA LYS A 5 16.28 -9.55 -5.76
C LYS A 5 15.54 -8.39 -6.45
N VAL A 6 16.25 -7.36 -6.89
CA VAL A 6 15.68 -6.21 -7.58
C VAL A 6 15.40 -6.57 -9.04
N LYS A 7 14.16 -6.35 -9.47
CA LYS A 7 13.71 -6.59 -10.85
C LYS A 7 13.90 -5.37 -11.75
N ASP A 8 13.83 -4.17 -11.17
CA ASP A 8 14.01 -2.92 -11.90
C ASP A 8 15.47 -2.76 -12.32
N LYS A 9 15.70 -2.48 -13.61
CA LYS A 9 17.05 -2.45 -14.18
C LYS A 9 17.85 -1.26 -13.64
N GLU A 10 17.20 -0.11 -13.47
CA GLU A 10 17.82 1.13 -13.03
C GLU A 10 18.19 1.02 -11.54
N GLU A 11 17.29 0.53 -10.70
CA GLU A 11 17.60 0.24 -9.29
C GLU A 11 18.71 -0.82 -9.17
N LYS A 12 18.74 -1.81 -10.08
CA LYS A 12 19.82 -2.82 -10.12
C LYS A 12 21.18 -2.23 -10.53
N GLU A 13 21.19 -1.24 -11.42
CA GLU A 13 22.39 -0.47 -11.81
C GLU A 13 22.86 0.43 -10.67
N GLN A 14 21.95 1.18 -10.01
CA GLN A 14 22.28 1.97 -8.82
C GLN A 14 22.86 1.10 -7.70
N LEU A 15 22.27 -0.08 -7.44
CA LEU A 15 22.82 -1.02 -6.47
C LEU A 15 24.17 -1.61 -6.89
N GLN A 16 24.45 -1.70 -8.19
CA GLN A 16 25.78 -2.08 -8.67
C GLN A 16 26.80 -0.98 -8.35
N GLU A 17 26.48 0.29 -8.60
CA GLU A 17 27.35 1.41 -8.22
C GLU A 17 27.62 1.41 -6.70
N VAL A 18 26.61 1.16 -5.87
CA VAL A 18 26.77 1.01 -4.41
C VAL A 18 27.73 -0.14 -4.04
N LEU A 19 27.67 -1.27 -4.74
CA LEU A 19 28.56 -2.42 -4.51
C LEU A 19 30.00 -2.12 -4.95
N ASP A 20 30.17 -1.45 -6.08
CA ASP A 20 31.48 -1.06 -6.57
C ASP A 20 32.15 -0.06 -5.61
N GLU A 21 31.37 0.87 -5.07
CA GLU A 21 31.82 1.78 -4.02
C GLU A 21 32.17 1.06 -2.71
N TYR A 22 31.35 0.11 -2.28
CA TYR A 22 31.67 -0.72 -1.13
C TYR A 22 33.04 -1.40 -1.30
N ASN A 23 33.28 -2.03 -2.45
CA ASN A 23 34.55 -2.70 -2.74
C ASN A 23 35.72 -1.72 -2.74
N SER A 24 35.56 -0.56 -3.39
CA SER A 24 36.56 0.51 -3.44
C SER A 24 36.93 1.01 -2.04
N LEU A 25 35.94 1.32 -1.20
CA LEU A 25 36.15 1.79 0.17
C LEU A 25 36.72 0.69 1.07
N PHE A 26 36.31 -0.56 0.87
CA PHE A 26 36.82 -1.70 1.64
C PHE A 26 38.30 -1.99 1.32
N THR A 27 38.69 -1.99 0.03
CA THR A 27 40.11 -2.12 -0.36
C THR A 27 40.95 -1.01 0.26
N ARG A 28 40.44 0.24 0.27
CA ARG A 28 41.11 1.36 0.93
C ARG A 28 41.20 1.16 2.44
N PHE A 29 40.13 0.70 3.08
CA PHE A 29 40.13 0.41 4.52
C PHE A 29 41.22 -0.60 4.92
N LEU A 30 41.47 -1.61 4.08
CA LEU A 30 42.54 -2.58 4.27
C LEU A 30 43.93 -1.97 4.07
N ALA A 31 44.07 -1.05 3.11
CA ALA A 31 45.33 -0.38 2.80
C ALA A 31 45.69 0.77 3.76
N THR A 32 44.71 1.31 4.50
CA THR A 32 44.89 2.50 5.35
C THR A 32 45.40 2.10 6.75
N PRO A 33 46.54 2.64 7.22
CA PRO A 33 47.00 2.45 8.61
C PRO A 33 45.96 2.98 9.61
N ALA A 34 45.86 2.36 10.79
CA ALA A 34 44.83 2.71 11.79
C ALA A 34 44.78 4.21 12.16
N SER A 35 45.91 4.91 12.09
CA SER A 35 46.05 6.35 12.37
C SER A 35 45.51 7.28 11.27
N ALA A 36 45.29 6.80 10.05
CA ALA A 36 44.83 7.60 8.91
C ALA A 36 43.34 7.37 8.55
N LYS A 37 42.67 6.43 9.25
CA LYS A 37 41.27 6.04 9.00
C LYS A 37 40.21 7.08 9.40
N THR A 38 40.63 8.23 9.93
CA THR A 38 39.76 9.32 10.40
C THR A 38 40.01 10.65 9.71
N GLN A 39 40.91 10.71 8.72
CA GLN A 39 41.13 11.94 7.97
C GLN A 39 39.99 12.18 6.97
N ARG A 40 39.22 13.25 7.19
CA ARG A 40 38.15 13.70 6.28
C ARG A 40 38.76 14.02 4.91
N ARG A 41 38.36 13.28 3.88
CA ARG A 41 38.73 13.60 2.50
C ARG A 41 37.82 14.70 1.98
N THR A 42 38.41 15.80 1.54
CA THR A 42 37.72 16.88 0.82
C THR A 42 38.05 16.78 -0.67
N GLY A 43 37.08 17.07 -1.56
CA GLY A 43 37.32 17.14 -3.01
C GLY A 43 36.84 15.94 -3.83
N TRP A 44 35.67 15.38 -3.49
CA TRP A 44 34.96 14.45 -4.38
C TRP A 44 34.51 15.16 -5.66
N SER A 45 34.50 14.46 -6.79
CA SER A 45 33.75 14.96 -7.95
C SER A 45 32.25 15.01 -7.62
N PRO A 46 31.47 15.88 -8.30
CA PRO A 46 30.02 15.95 -8.07
C PRO A 46 29.31 14.59 -8.21
N ARG A 47 29.77 13.75 -9.16
CA ARG A 47 29.22 12.41 -9.37
C ARG A 47 29.53 11.48 -8.20
N GLU A 48 30.78 11.41 -7.76
CA GLU A 48 31.18 10.57 -6.61
C GLU A 48 30.43 11.00 -5.34
N HIS A 49 30.30 12.30 -5.11
CA HIS A 49 29.58 12.83 -3.96
C HIS A 49 28.09 12.42 -3.96
N ALA A 50 27.44 12.48 -5.13
CA ALA A 50 26.05 12.04 -5.28
C ALA A 50 25.88 10.54 -4.99
N VAL A 51 26.76 9.70 -5.54
CA VAL A 51 26.74 8.24 -5.30
C VAL A 51 27.00 7.93 -3.83
N HIS A 52 27.94 8.62 -3.17
CA HIS A 52 28.24 8.44 -1.74
C HIS A 52 27.09 8.86 -0.83
N THR A 53 26.47 9.99 -1.13
CA THR A 53 25.28 10.50 -0.42
C THR A 53 24.15 9.47 -0.50
N TYR A 54 23.80 9.04 -1.71
CA TYR A 54 22.78 8.02 -1.93
C TYR A 54 23.13 6.68 -1.24
N SER A 55 24.38 6.24 -1.37
CA SER A 55 24.88 5.00 -0.76
C SER A 55 24.74 5.03 0.76
N LEU A 56 25.01 6.18 1.41
CA LEU A 56 24.88 6.30 2.86
C LEU A 56 23.42 6.15 3.28
N LEU A 57 22.51 6.89 2.64
CA LEU A 57 21.08 6.84 2.93
C LEU A 57 20.52 5.42 2.73
N VAL A 58 20.83 4.78 1.61
CA VAL A 58 20.40 3.38 1.33
C VAL A 58 21.00 2.41 2.33
N SER A 59 22.28 2.57 2.71
CA SER A 59 22.92 1.70 3.69
C SER A 59 22.21 1.76 5.04
N CYS A 60 21.85 2.96 5.51
CA CYS A 60 21.15 3.17 6.76
C CYS A 60 19.69 2.66 6.70
N ARG A 61 19.01 2.88 5.59
CA ARG A 61 17.67 2.36 5.29
C ARG A 61 17.60 0.83 5.28
N ARG A 62 18.64 0.18 4.76
CA ARG A 62 18.69 -1.29 4.58
C ARG A 62 19.45 -2.02 5.69
N GLY A 63 20.01 -1.30 6.66
CA GLY A 63 20.78 -1.89 7.76
C GLY A 63 22.18 -2.40 7.35
N LEU A 64 22.76 -1.85 6.28
CA LEU A 64 24.08 -2.23 5.76
C LEU A 64 25.20 -1.57 6.57
N LEU A 65 25.36 -2.03 7.81
CA LEU A 65 26.23 -1.44 8.84
C LEU A 65 27.67 -1.19 8.35
N GLN A 66 28.27 -2.17 7.66
CA GLN A 66 29.65 -2.08 7.18
C GLN A 66 29.82 -0.98 6.12
N LEU A 67 28.87 -0.87 5.19
CA LEU A 67 28.89 0.17 4.17
C LEU A 67 28.72 1.56 4.80
N ALA A 68 27.77 1.72 5.73
CA ALA A 68 27.59 2.98 6.46
C ALA A 68 28.87 3.40 7.21
N TYR A 69 29.53 2.45 7.88
CA TYR A 69 30.80 2.68 8.56
C TYR A 69 31.88 3.16 7.59
N LEU A 70 32.07 2.46 6.47
CA LEU A 70 33.09 2.79 5.47
C LEU A 70 32.84 4.17 4.84
N LEU A 71 31.59 4.51 4.52
CA LEU A 71 31.24 5.80 3.92
C LEU A 71 31.54 6.98 4.85
N VAL A 72 31.25 6.86 6.15
CA VAL A 72 31.51 7.93 7.12
C VAL A 72 32.99 7.98 7.51
N THR A 73 33.63 6.84 7.77
CA THR A 73 35.01 6.81 8.30
C THR A 73 36.07 6.90 7.20
N VAL A 74 35.93 6.12 6.13
CA VAL A 74 36.91 6.05 5.02
C VAL A 74 36.52 7.02 3.89
N GLY A 75 35.23 7.15 3.60
CA GLY A 75 34.71 8.14 2.66
C GLY A 75 34.69 9.57 3.22
N GLY A 76 34.83 9.73 4.54
CA GLY A 76 34.89 11.04 5.19
C GLY A 76 33.59 11.85 5.06
N LEU A 77 32.45 11.18 4.81
CA LEU A 77 31.15 11.85 4.74
C LEU A 77 30.74 12.36 6.12
N ASP A 78 30.17 13.56 6.15
CA ASP A 78 29.52 14.09 7.32
C ASP A 78 28.04 13.66 7.33
N ALA A 79 27.69 12.80 8.29
CA ALA A 79 26.37 12.18 8.37
C ALA A 79 25.23 13.19 8.56
N ASP A 80 25.52 14.39 9.07
CA ASP A 80 24.51 15.45 9.30
C ASP A 80 24.34 16.39 8.09
N THR A 81 25.28 16.36 7.13
CA THR A 81 25.18 17.13 5.88
C THR A 81 24.66 16.29 4.72
N VAL A 82 24.81 14.96 4.80
CA VAL A 82 24.25 14.03 3.83
C VAL A 82 22.77 13.85 4.11
N VAL A 83 21.94 14.45 3.25
CA VAL A 83 20.48 14.38 3.31
C VAL A 83 19.91 13.89 1.98
N ASP A 84 18.71 13.32 2.01
CA ASP A 84 17.96 13.05 0.78
C ASP A 84 17.39 14.34 0.17
N ASN A 85 17.08 14.32 -1.12
CA ASN A 85 16.60 15.50 -1.85
C ASN A 85 15.10 15.82 -1.63
N THR A 86 14.37 14.93 -0.95
CA THR A 86 12.91 14.94 -0.90
C THR A 86 12.39 15.52 0.42
N TYR A 87 12.97 15.11 1.55
CA TYR A 87 12.55 15.53 2.88
C TYR A 87 13.72 16.06 3.73
N ASP A 88 14.93 16.17 3.19
CA ASP A 88 16.14 16.64 3.89
C ASP A 88 16.50 15.76 5.11
N ALA A 89 16.17 14.47 5.07
CA ALA A 89 16.50 13.52 6.11
C ALA A 89 17.89 12.91 5.92
N THR A 90 18.57 12.74 7.05
CA THR A 90 19.89 12.13 7.11
C THR A 90 19.84 10.61 7.16
N GLY A 91 21.01 9.96 7.03
CA GLY A 91 21.14 8.53 7.29
C GLY A 91 20.62 8.11 8.68
N LEU A 92 20.67 9.00 9.68
CA LEU A 92 20.15 8.72 11.02
C LEU A 92 18.61 8.65 11.04
N HIS A 93 17.92 9.50 10.28
CA HIS A 93 16.48 9.41 10.09
C HIS A 93 16.09 8.12 9.35
N GLU A 94 16.79 7.78 8.27
CA GLU A 94 16.56 6.56 7.49
C GLU A 94 16.77 5.28 8.32
N ALA A 95 17.79 5.25 9.18
CA ALA A 95 17.98 4.16 10.12
C ALA A 95 16.84 4.07 11.14
N ALA A 96 16.39 5.21 11.66
CA ALA A 96 15.30 5.28 12.64
C ALA A 96 13.95 4.84 12.06
N SER A 97 13.62 5.27 10.84
CA SER A 97 12.36 4.98 10.16
C SER A 97 12.20 3.53 9.71
N HIS A 98 13.32 2.79 9.64
CA HIS A 98 13.35 1.37 9.26
C HIS A 98 13.75 0.45 10.43
N GLY A 99 13.95 1.01 11.63
CA GLY A 99 14.28 0.25 12.84
C GLY A 99 15.70 -0.34 12.83
N ASN A 100 16.60 0.17 11.98
CA ASN A 100 17.97 -0.32 11.87
C ASN A 100 18.84 0.22 13.01
N SER A 101 18.57 -0.26 14.23
CA SER A 101 19.22 0.21 15.47
C SER A 101 20.74 0.10 15.45
N SER A 102 21.32 -0.88 14.75
CA SER A 102 22.76 -1.00 14.58
C SER A 102 23.36 0.17 13.79
N CYS A 103 22.72 0.57 12.68
CA CYS A 103 23.15 1.74 11.90
C CYS A 103 22.91 3.03 12.69
N LEU A 104 21.79 3.11 13.42
CA LEU A 104 21.47 4.22 14.30
C LEU A 104 22.55 4.42 15.37
N ALA A 105 22.89 3.36 16.11
CA ALA A 105 23.92 3.37 17.14
C ALA A 105 25.30 3.73 16.57
N LEU A 106 25.63 3.19 15.41
CA LEU A 106 26.88 3.51 14.71
C LEU A 106 26.97 5.00 14.38
N LEU A 107 25.98 5.57 13.70
CA LEU A 107 26.00 6.97 13.30
C LEU A 107 26.09 7.92 14.50
N LEU A 108 25.36 7.61 15.58
CA LEU A 108 25.45 8.35 16.85
C LEU A 108 26.85 8.26 17.46
N SER A 109 27.48 7.09 17.43
CA SER A 109 28.87 6.92 17.91
C SER A 109 29.89 7.69 17.06
N LEU A 110 29.57 7.94 15.79
CA LEU A 110 30.37 8.73 14.85
C LEU A 110 30.02 10.23 14.88
N GLY A 111 29.17 10.66 15.81
CA GLY A 111 28.88 12.08 16.06
C GLY A 111 27.69 12.66 15.30
N ALA A 112 26.87 11.83 14.63
CA ALA A 112 25.64 12.31 14.00
C ALA A 112 24.66 12.88 15.06
N SER A 113 23.99 13.98 14.74
CA SER A 113 23.09 14.67 15.66
C SER A 113 21.71 14.03 15.71
N ALA A 114 21.31 13.57 16.90
CA ALA A 114 19.93 13.13 17.16
C ALA A 114 18.90 14.27 17.11
N LEU A 115 19.34 15.53 17.05
CA LEU A 115 18.51 16.73 16.99
C LEU A 115 18.40 17.33 15.58
N LYS A 116 19.07 16.73 14.59
CA LYS A 116 18.95 17.16 13.20
C LYS A 116 17.47 17.10 12.78
N ARG A 117 17.01 18.15 12.10
CA ARG A 117 15.65 18.30 11.61
C ARG A 117 15.58 18.12 10.10
N ASP A 118 14.54 17.44 9.65
CA ASP A 118 14.13 17.33 8.24
C ASP A 118 13.33 18.59 7.81
N ARG A 119 12.82 18.61 6.58
CA ARG A 119 12.01 19.71 6.01
C ARG A 119 10.69 19.98 6.75
N TYR A 120 10.18 19.00 7.49
CA TYR A 120 8.96 19.05 8.30
C TYR A 120 9.25 19.22 9.79
N GLU A 121 10.49 19.57 10.14
CA GLU A 121 11.02 19.67 11.50
C GLU A 121 10.98 18.37 12.32
N HIS A 122 10.79 17.22 11.68
CA HIS A 122 10.96 15.93 12.32
C HIS A 122 12.43 15.66 12.61
N THR A 123 12.68 15.02 13.73
CA THR A 123 13.99 14.48 14.11
C THR A 123 14.00 12.97 13.90
N PRO A 124 15.16 12.28 13.96
CA PRO A 124 15.19 10.82 13.89
C PRO A 124 14.28 10.15 14.93
N SER A 125 14.08 10.77 16.11
CA SER A 125 13.18 10.24 17.14
C SER A 125 11.71 10.28 16.71
N HIS A 126 11.29 11.34 15.98
CA HIS A 126 9.96 11.41 15.39
C HIS A 126 9.73 10.27 14.39
N TYR A 127 10.72 9.96 13.54
CA TYR A 127 10.62 8.83 12.59
C TYR A 127 10.55 7.48 13.32
N ALA A 128 11.40 7.24 14.32
CA ALA A 128 11.32 6.01 15.11
C ALA A 128 9.94 5.85 15.79
N ALA A 129 9.38 6.95 16.32
CA ALA A 129 8.05 6.97 16.93
C ALA A 129 6.93 6.74 15.90
N MET A 130 6.99 7.43 14.76
CA MET A 130 6.00 7.39 13.68
C MET A 130 5.86 6.00 13.08
N PHE A 131 6.98 5.30 12.94
CA PHE A 131 7.03 3.95 12.44
C PHE A 131 7.12 2.92 13.57
N GLY A 132 6.77 3.23 14.82
CA GLY A 132 6.66 2.24 15.89
C GLY A 132 7.92 1.41 16.18
N HIS A 133 9.11 1.94 15.92
CA HIS A 133 10.39 1.26 16.13
C HIS A 133 10.90 1.50 17.56
N ASP A 134 10.26 0.84 18.53
CA ASP A 134 10.48 1.04 19.97
C ASP A 134 11.96 1.00 20.39
N HIS A 135 12.74 0.05 19.88
CA HIS A 135 14.15 -0.07 20.25
C HIS A 135 14.98 1.12 19.73
N SER A 136 14.71 1.58 18.50
CA SER A 136 15.35 2.76 17.91
C SER A 136 14.92 4.04 18.65
N TYR A 137 13.64 4.15 18.99
CA TYR A 137 13.10 5.26 19.79
C TYR A 137 13.77 5.34 21.16
N GLN A 138 13.84 4.22 21.90
CA GLN A 138 14.50 4.16 23.21
C GLN A 138 15.99 4.53 23.15
N LEU A 139 16.68 4.13 22.07
CA LEU A 139 18.08 4.50 21.87
C LEU A 139 18.24 6.01 21.68
N LEU A 140 17.36 6.62 20.88
CA LEU A 140 17.35 8.07 20.64
C LEU A 140 16.98 8.86 21.89
N GLU A 141 15.98 8.42 22.66
CA GLU A 141 15.57 9.05 23.92
C GLU A 141 16.73 9.11 24.93
N LYS A 142 17.55 8.05 25.01
CA LYS A 142 18.75 8.04 25.87
C LYS A 142 19.77 9.09 25.45
N VAL A 143 19.98 9.27 24.14
CA VAL A 143 20.92 10.27 23.62
C VAL A 143 20.36 11.68 23.79
N LEU A 144 19.06 11.87 23.54
CA LEU A 144 18.36 13.15 23.66
C LEU A 144 18.20 13.62 25.10
N ARG A 145 18.38 12.74 26.10
CA ARG A 145 18.26 13.07 27.53
C ARG A 145 16.93 13.77 27.85
N ASN A 146 15.83 13.22 27.33
CA ASN A 146 14.47 13.74 27.46
C ASN A 146 14.20 15.09 26.76
N GLN A 147 15.06 15.56 25.85
CA GLN A 147 14.69 16.66 24.96
C GLN A 147 13.52 16.22 24.06
N GLN A 148 12.47 17.04 24.00
CA GLN A 148 11.27 16.79 23.21
C GLN A 148 11.13 17.87 22.11
N PRO A 149 11.92 17.76 21.02
CA PRO A 149 11.79 18.69 19.89
C PRO A 149 10.39 18.56 19.29
N VAL A 150 9.87 19.66 18.74
CA VAL A 150 8.55 19.68 18.07
C VAL A 150 8.70 19.69 16.55
N SER A 151 7.81 18.99 15.86
CA SER A 151 7.64 19.03 14.40
C SER A 151 6.93 20.32 13.94
N LYS A 152 6.82 20.51 12.62
CA LYS A 152 6.02 21.58 12.00
C LYS A 152 4.53 21.53 12.42
N ALA A 153 4.00 20.34 12.71
CA ALA A 153 2.64 20.17 13.22
C ALA A 153 2.50 20.49 14.72
N GLY A 154 3.62 20.68 15.42
CA GLY A 154 3.66 20.93 16.86
C GLY A 154 3.68 19.68 17.73
N THR A 155 3.93 18.50 17.16
CA THR A 155 4.00 17.23 17.91
C THR A 155 5.42 16.91 18.35
N THR A 156 5.61 16.34 19.54
CA THR A 156 6.89 15.77 19.96
C THR A 156 7.00 14.28 19.59
N PRO A 157 8.20 13.67 19.64
CA PRO A 157 8.33 12.21 19.50
C PRO A 157 7.47 11.44 20.50
N SER A 158 7.41 11.88 21.76
CA SER A 158 6.57 11.22 22.77
C SER A 158 5.07 11.35 22.48
N ASP A 159 4.64 12.49 21.92
CA ASP A 159 3.26 12.66 21.46
C ASP A 159 2.97 11.69 20.32
N ILE A 160 3.88 11.56 19.34
CA ILE A 160 3.72 10.60 18.24
C ILE A 160 3.65 9.15 18.76
N VAL A 161 4.46 8.75 19.75
CA VAL A 161 4.37 7.40 20.36
C VAL A 161 3.00 7.18 21.00
N ARG A 162 2.50 8.16 21.75
CA ARG A 162 1.16 8.09 22.36
C ARG A 162 0.08 7.98 21.28
N ASN A 163 0.18 8.82 20.26
CA ASN A 163 -0.73 8.86 19.12
C ASN A 163 -0.73 7.55 18.34
N PHE A 164 0.45 6.94 18.13
CA PHE A 164 0.61 5.63 17.51
C PHE A 164 -0.07 4.55 18.35
N LYS A 165 0.10 4.55 19.67
CA LYS A 165 -0.60 3.62 20.58
C LYS A 165 -2.11 3.83 20.57
N ASP A 166 -2.58 5.06 20.52
CA ASP A 166 -4.00 5.38 20.44
C ASP A 166 -4.60 4.98 19.09
N TYR A 167 -3.88 5.23 17.99
CA TYR A 167 -4.21 4.73 16.66
C TYR A 167 -4.32 3.21 16.68
N LEU A 168 -3.32 2.52 17.25
CA LEU A 168 -3.33 1.08 17.39
C LEU A 168 -4.56 0.63 18.19
N ARG A 169 -4.85 1.20 19.37
CA ARG A 169 -6.05 0.86 20.15
C ARG A 169 -7.37 1.06 19.41
N ARG A 170 -7.45 2.08 18.54
CA ARG A 170 -8.65 2.34 17.72
C ARG A 170 -8.77 1.37 16.54
N ASN A 171 -7.64 0.91 15.99
CA ASN A 171 -7.58 0.00 14.84
C ASN A 171 -7.40 -1.49 15.22
N LEU A 172 -7.12 -1.81 16.49
CA LEU A 172 -7.00 -3.15 17.08
C LEU A 172 -8.26 -3.42 17.93
N LYS A 173 -9.11 -4.44 17.68
CA LYS A 173 -8.84 -5.89 17.67
C LYS A 173 -7.91 -6.32 18.79
N ASN A 174 -8.50 -6.57 19.96
CA ASN A 174 -7.92 -7.08 21.21
C ASN A 174 -6.47 -7.62 21.13
N GLU A 175 -5.63 -7.20 22.09
CA GLU A 175 -4.25 -7.65 22.36
C GLU A 175 -4.09 -9.16 22.67
N THR A 176 -5.08 -9.99 22.33
CA THR A 176 -4.98 -11.44 22.50
C THR A 176 -4.18 -12.00 21.33
N SER A 177 -2.87 -12.13 21.51
CA SER A 177 -2.06 -12.97 20.64
C SER A 177 -2.69 -14.36 20.55
N LEU A 178 -2.66 -14.97 19.37
CA LEU A 178 -2.89 -16.40 19.26
C LEU A 178 -1.76 -17.08 20.08
N GLU A 179 -2.02 -17.39 21.36
CA GLU A 179 -1.09 -18.08 22.26
C GLU A 179 -0.26 -19.14 21.51
N ASP A 180 1.05 -19.22 21.80
CA ASP A 180 2.03 -20.11 21.15
C ASP A 180 1.66 -21.61 21.21
N ASN A 181 0.61 -21.97 21.95
CA ASN A 181 0.09 -23.34 22.09
C ASN A 181 -0.89 -23.78 20.99
N LEU A 182 -1.23 -22.93 20.01
CA LEU A 182 -1.91 -23.42 18.81
C LEU A 182 -0.98 -24.41 18.10
N VAL A 183 -1.42 -25.66 17.98
CA VAL A 183 -0.65 -26.68 17.26
C VAL A 183 -0.56 -26.23 15.79
N PHE A 184 0.67 -26.12 15.27
CA PHE A 184 1.08 -25.63 13.92
C PHE A 184 0.37 -26.28 12.71
N HIS A 185 -0.61 -27.18 12.91
CA HIS A 185 -1.26 -28.00 11.88
C HIS A 185 -2.79 -27.89 11.82
N LYS A 186 -3.43 -26.91 12.50
CA LYS A 186 -4.91 -26.75 12.45
C LYS A 186 -5.36 -25.33 12.05
N PRO A 187 -5.31 -24.95 10.75
CA PRO A 187 -5.76 -23.64 10.25
C PRO A 187 -7.19 -23.28 10.66
N SER A 188 -8.11 -24.25 10.69
CA SER A 188 -9.50 -24.02 11.09
C SER A 188 -9.66 -23.57 12.55
N ALA A 189 -8.77 -24.00 13.46
CA ALA A 189 -8.80 -23.55 14.85
C ALA A 189 -8.35 -22.09 14.99
N GLY A 190 -7.34 -21.68 14.19
CA GLY A 190 -6.88 -20.30 14.10
C GLY A 190 -7.98 -19.37 13.55
N ILE A 191 -8.60 -19.74 12.43
CA ILE A 191 -9.75 -19.00 11.86
C ILE A 191 -10.88 -18.89 12.88
N LYS A 192 -11.21 -19.98 13.59
CA LYS A 192 -12.26 -19.95 14.62
C LYS A 192 -11.94 -19.01 15.78
N LYS A 193 -10.69 -18.95 16.23
CA LYS A 193 -10.27 -17.99 17.27
C LYS A 193 -10.34 -16.56 16.75
N LEU A 194 -9.85 -16.28 15.54
CA LEU A 194 -9.94 -14.96 14.91
C LEU A 194 -11.39 -14.51 14.74
N LEU A 195 -12.27 -15.36 14.20
CA LEU A 195 -13.68 -15.05 13.99
C LEU A 195 -14.44 -14.78 15.29
N LYS A 196 -14.07 -15.41 16.41
CA LYS A 196 -14.60 -15.07 17.73
C LYS A 196 -14.24 -13.66 18.18
N LEU A 197 -13.12 -13.10 17.72
CA LEU A 197 -12.72 -11.72 18.02
C LEU A 197 -13.51 -10.68 17.21
N VAL A 198 -14.07 -11.06 16.06
CA VAL A 198 -14.80 -10.14 15.15
C VAL A 198 -16.22 -9.82 15.65
N ASN A 199 -16.67 -10.41 16.77
CA ASN A 199 -18.05 -10.32 17.28
C ASN A 199 -19.09 -10.32 16.14
N ILE A 200 -19.14 -11.43 15.40
CA ILE A 200 -19.93 -11.58 14.17
C ILE A 200 -21.40 -11.17 14.34
N LYS A 201 -21.98 -11.29 15.54
CA LYS A 201 -23.37 -10.86 15.82
C LYS A 201 -23.56 -9.35 15.70
N GLU A 202 -22.58 -8.59 16.16
CA GLU A 202 -22.66 -7.13 16.23
C GLU A 202 -21.95 -6.46 15.05
N ILE A 203 -21.42 -7.25 14.10
CA ILE A 203 -20.68 -6.73 12.95
C ILE A 203 -21.49 -5.67 12.20
N GLY A 204 -22.81 -5.85 12.10
CA GLY A 204 -23.71 -4.91 11.45
C GLY A 204 -24.00 -3.64 12.26
N ARG A 205 -23.86 -3.64 13.60
CA ARG A 205 -24.06 -2.45 14.45
C ARG A 205 -22.80 -1.59 14.54
N GLN A 206 -21.63 -2.22 14.42
CA GLN A 206 -20.35 -1.53 14.46
C GLN A 206 -20.04 -0.78 13.15
N LEU A 207 -20.76 -1.07 12.06
CA LEU A 207 -20.45 -0.51 10.73
C LEU A 207 -20.45 1.01 10.73
N ASP A 208 -21.38 1.67 11.40
CA ASP A 208 -21.46 3.13 11.42
C ASP A 208 -20.28 3.76 12.19
N GLU A 209 -19.75 3.06 13.20
CA GLU A 209 -18.59 3.52 13.99
C GLU A 209 -17.27 3.34 13.25
N ILE A 210 -17.16 2.28 12.43
CA ILE A 210 -15.92 1.95 11.71
C ILE A 210 -15.91 2.44 10.27
N THR A 211 -17.04 2.85 9.68
CA THR A 211 -17.05 3.37 8.31
C THR A 211 -16.63 4.83 8.33
N VAL A 212 -15.70 5.19 7.45
CA VAL A 212 -15.19 6.56 7.40
C VAL A 212 -16.20 7.47 6.72
N ASN A 213 -16.63 8.52 7.44
CA ASN A 213 -17.44 9.58 6.85
C ASN A 213 -16.54 10.68 6.28
N PHE A 214 -16.43 10.76 4.96
CA PHE A 214 -15.63 11.75 4.27
C PHE A 214 -16.29 13.13 4.10
N ASP A 215 -17.52 13.30 4.59
CA ASP A 215 -18.31 14.53 4.43
C ASP A 215 -18.31 15.42 5.70
N GLU A 216 -17.74 14.94 6.80
CA GLU A 216 -17.62 15.67 8.06
C GLU A 216 -16.35 15.35 8.85
N GLY A 217 -16.17 16.02 9.99
CA GLY A 217 -15.09 15.72 10.94
C GLY A 217 -13.68 15.95 10.39
N GLU A 218 -12.71 15.27 11.00
CA GLU A 218 -11.33 15.33 10.54
C GLU A 218 -11.12 14.54 9.25
N ALA A 219 -11.92 13.49 9.00
CA ALA A 219 -11.81 12.67 7.79
C ALA A 219 -12.04 13.48 6.51
N LYS A 220 -13.04 14.39 6.53
CA LYS A 220 -13.22 15.38 5.46
C LYS A 220 -12.00 16.27 5.27
N GLN A 221 -11.42 16.78 6.36
CA GLN A 221 -10.23 17.64 6.28
C GLN A 221 -9.04 16.88 5.67
N VAL A 222 -8.82 15.63 6.07
CA VAL A 222 -7.79 14.76 5.48
C VAL A 222 -8.03 14.62 3.98
N LYS A 223 -9.26 14.27 3.56
CA LYS A 223 -9.59 14.11 2.13
C LYS A 223 -9.38 15.38 1.32
N GLU A 224 -9.83 16.53 1.82
CA GLU A 224 -9.68 17.82 1.15
C GLU A 224 -8.21 18.21 1.01
N VAL A 225 -7.42 18.10 2.09
CA VAL A 225 -6.01 18.45 2.09
C VAL A 225 -5.20 17.50 1.20
N VAL A 226 -5.44 16.19 1.29
CA VAL A 226 -4.76 15.19 0.47
C VAL A 226 -5.08 15.39 -1.01
N THR A 227 -6.35 15.52 -1.36
CA THR A 227 -6.76 15.69 -2.76
C THR A 227 -6.20 16.99 -3.34
N LYS A 228 -6.24 18.08 -2.57
CA LYS A 228 -5.63 19.36 -2.98
C LYS A 228 -4.13 19.23 -3.18
N GLN A 229 -3.42 18.58 -2.26
CA GLN A 229 -1.96 18.42 -2.36
C GLN A 229 -1.57 17.55 -3.56
N VAL A 230 -2.33 16.50 -3.86
CA VAL A 230 -2.10 15.66 -5.05
C VAL A 230 -2.41 16.45 -6.33
N GLN A 231 -3.44 17.28 -6.35
CA GLN A 231 -3.72 18.14 -7.50
C GLN A 231 -2.58 19.12 -7.76
N ILE A 232 -2.00 19.75 -6.72
CA ILE A 232 -0.82 20.62 -6.86
C ILE A 232 0.36 19.85 -7.46
N ILE A 233 0.63 18.63 -6.96
CA ILE A 233 1.69 17.78 -7.51
C ILE A 233 1.42 17.47 -8.99
N LEU A 234 0.18 17.15 -9.34
CA LEU A 234 -0.22 16.86 -10.71
C LEU A 234 -0.05 18.10 -11.61
N ASP A 235 -0.51 19.27 -11.18
CA ASP A 235 -0.39 20.53 -11.93
C ASP A 235 1.08 20.86 -12.23
N ASP A 236 1.97 20.65 -11.25
CA ASP A 236 3.41 20.83 -11.45
C ASP A 236 4.00 19.79 -12.40
N VAL A 237 3.55 18.52 -12.35
CA VAL A 237 3.93 17.49 -13.33
C VAL A 237 3.46 17.90 -14.74
N SER A 238 2.20 18.32 -14.90
CA SER A 238 1.62 18.75 -16.17
C SER A 238 2.29 20.02 -16.72
N SER A 239 2.84 20.88 -15.85
CA SER A 239 3.62 22.05 -16.25
C SER A 239 4.95 21.68 -16.93
N ILE A 240 5.52 20.54 -16.54
CA ILE A 240 6.77 20.00 -17.12
C ILE A 240 6.47 19.20 -18.39
N ASP A 241 5.43 18.36 -18.36
CA ASP A 241 5.01 17.55 -19.49
C ASP A 241 3.47 17.53 -19.61
N ARG A 242 2.97 18.18 -20.67
CA ARG A 242 1.54 18.31 -20.96
C ARG A 242 0.84 16.99 -21.26
N LEU A 243 1.57 15.89 -21.48
CA LEU A 243 0.95 14.56 -21.59
C LEU A 243 0.12 14.21 -20.34
N TYR A 244 0.56 14.68 -19.16
CA TYR A 244 -0.08 14.42 -17.89
C TYR A 244 -1.13 15.46 -17.51
N GLU A 245 -1.45 16.41 -18.39
CA GLU A 245 -2.60 17.29 -18.20
C GLU A 245 -3.88 16.45 -18.19
N GLY A 246 -4.68 16.56 -17.12
CA GLY A 246 -5.83 15.69 -16.95
C GLY A 246 -6.66 16.01 -15.73
N LYS A 247 -7.81 15.32 -15.63
CA LYS A 247 -8.73 15.45 -14.49
C LYS A 247 -8.39 14.40 -13.43
N LEU A 248 -8.09 14.85 -12.22
CA LEU A 248 -7.97 13.97 -11.06
C LEU A 248 -9.36 13.46 -10.65
N THR A 249 -9.50 12.14 -10.55
CA THR A 249 -10.76 11.48 -10.19
C THR A 249 -10.49 10.47 -9.07
N THR A 250 -11.19 10.59 -7.96
CA THR A 250 -11.15 9.61 -6.88
C THR A 250 -11.92 8.36 -7.29
N VAL A 251 -11.32 7.19 -7.08
CA VAL A 251 -11.93 5.88 -7.28
C VAL A 251 -11.76 5.03 -6.01
N GLY A 252 -12.25 3.79 -6.04
CA GLY A 252 -12.09 2.86 -4.94
C GLY A 252 -12.84 3.28 -3.67
N SER A 253 -12.33 2.83 -2.51
CA SER A 253 -13.10 2.86 -1.26
C SER A 253 -13.37 4.24 -0.68
N ALA A 254 -12.55 5.23 -1.04
CA ALA A 254 -12.74 6.62 -0.65
C ALA A 254 -13.79 7.33 -1.54
N ALA A 255 -14.03 6.83 -2.75
CA ALA A 255 -15.04 7.35 -3.67
C ALA A 255 -16.43 6.72 -3.44
N ASP A 256 -16.47 5.41 -3.19
CA ASP A 256 -17.73 4.66 -2.99
C ASP A 256 -18.24 4.66 -1.53
N GLY A 257 -17.53 5.36 -0.65
CA GLY A 257 -17.85 5.48 0.78
C GLY A 257 -17.63 4.20 1.58
N THR A 258 -17.00 3.15 1.04
CA THR A 258 -16.81 1.87 1.75
C THR A 258 -15.52 1.79 2.56
N ARG A 259 -14.77 2.89 2.73
CA ARG A 259 -13.54 2.93 3.53
C ARG A 259 -13.85 2.59 5.00
N LEU A 260 -13.02 1.72 5.58
CA LEU A 260 -13.16 1.25 6.96
C LEU A 260 -12.00 1.78 7.81
N PHE A 261 -12.30 1.96 9.09
CA PHE A 261 -11.46 2.39 10.22
C PHE A 261 -10.90 3.81 10.10
N THR A 262 -10.15 4.12 9.04
CA THR A 262 -9.43 5.39 8.91
C THR A 262 -9.34 5.88 7.46
N PRO A 263 -9.13 7.19 7.23
CA PRO A 263 -8.94 7.78 5.90
C PRO A 263 -7.49 7.67 5.42
N ASP A 264 -6.90 6.48 5.48
CA ASP A 264 -5.48 6.17 5.21
C ASP A 264 -5.17 5.75 3.75
N GLU A 265 -6.15 5.65 2.87
CA GLU A 265 -5.93 5.17 1.49
C GLU A 265 -6.78 5.92 0.48
N TYR A 266 -6.14 6.35 -0.61
CA TYR A 266 -6.78 7.05 -1.71
C TYR A 266 -6.34 6.45 -3.04
N ASP A 267 -7.29 5.88 -3.79
CA ASP A 267 -7.09 5.50 -5.18
C ASP A 267 -7.47 6.68 -6.08
N LEU A 268 -6.51 7.25 -6.80
CA LEU A 268 -6.69 8.43 -7.63
C LEU A 268 -6.31 8.11 -9.09
N SER A 269 -7.23 8.36 -10.02
CA SER A 269 -6.96 8.27 -11.45
C SER A 269 -6.74 9.65 -12.04
N VAL A 270 -5.69 9.80 -12.84
CA VAL A 270 -5.46 10.99 -13.67
C VAL A 270 -5.99 10.71 -15.06
N VAL A 271 -7.18 11.22 -15.37
CA VAL A 271 -7.80 11.06 -16.69
C VAL A 271 -7.13 12.02 -17.65
N LEU A 272 -6.22 11.49 -18.47
CA LEU A 272 -5.39 12.27 -19.39
C LEU A 272 -6.25 12.95 -20.47
N ALA A 273 -6.04 14.25 -20.69
CA ALA A 273 -6.83 15.04 -21.61
C ALA A 273 -6.39 14.86 -23.08
N ASN A 274 -5.09 14.65 -23.31
CA ASN A 274 -4.53 14.57 -24.66
C ASN A 274 -4.36 13.12 -25.14
N THR A 275 -5.40 12.57 -25.75
CA THR A 275 -5.42 11.19 -26.26
C THR A 275 -5.51 11.11 -27.79
N SER A 276 -5.39 12.24 -28.49
CA SER A 276 -5.56 12.31 -29.95
C SER A 276 -4.58 11.38 -30.68
N GLY A 277 -5.07 10.67 -31.69
CA GLY A 277 -4.27 9.70 -32.45
C GLY A 277 -4.08 8.34 -31.75
N THR A 278 -4.79 8.09 -30.64
CA THR A 278 -4.75 6.80 -29.94
C THR A 278 -5.95 5.94 -30.32
N THR A 279 -5.69 4.73 -30.82
CA THR A 279 -6.73 3.71 -31.07
C THR A 279 -6.49 2.48 -30.22
N VAL A 280 -7.57 1.83 -29.83
CA VAL A 280 -7.54 0.62 -29.01
C VAL A 280 -8.09 -0.54 -29.82
N GLU A 281 -7.31 -1.61 -29.89
CA GLU A 281 -7.70 -2.87 -30.49
C GLU A 281 -7.73 -3.96 -29.43
N ILE A 282 -8.73 -4.82 -29.50
CA ILE A 282 -8.81 -6.02 -28.67
C ILE A 282 -8.23 -7.17 -29.46
N VAL A 283 -7.28 -7.87 -28.84
CA VAL A 283 -6.61 -9.01 -29.46
C VAL A 283 -6.66 -10.22 -28.55
N GLU A 284 -6.81 -11.39 -29.16
CA GLU A 284 -6.69 -12.65 -28.45
C GLU A 284 -5.23 -12.94 -28.13
N GLN A 285 -4.99 -13.51 -26.95
CA GLN A 285 -3.69 -14.01 -26.55
C GLN A 285 -3.44 -15.38 -27.18
N GLU A 286 -2.16 -15.68 -27.41
CA GLU A 286 -1.74 -17.04 -27.79
C GLU A 286 -2.29 -18.07 -26.77
N PRO A 287 -2.77 -19.25 -27.21
CA PRO A 287 -3.45 -20.19 -26.32
C PRO A 287 -2.65 -20.56 -25.06
N HIS A 288 -1.33 -20.71 -25.18
CA HIS A 288 -0.46 -21.02 -24.05
C HIS A 288 -0.33 -19.85 -23.04
N LEU A 289 -0.30 -18.60 -23.52
CA LEU A 289 -0.29 -17.41 -22.67
C LEU A 289 -1.64 -17.20 -21.99
N ALA A 290 -2.73 -17.44 -22.71
CA ALA A 290 -4.08 -17.40 -22.15
C ALA A 290 -4.25 -18.43 -21.02
N ALA A 291 -3.75 -19.65 -21.20
CA ALA A 291 -3.75 -20.68 -20.16
C ALA A 291 -2.91 -20.29 -18.94
N LEU A 292 -1.74 -19.66 -19.15
CA LEU A 292 -0.86 -19.21 -18.06
C LEU A 292 -1.44 -18.02 -17.28
N LYS A 293 -1.92 -17.00 -18.00
CA LYS A 293 -2.46 -15.77 -17.40
C LYS A 293 -3.90 -15.94 -16.91
N GLY A 294 -4.62 -16.95 -17.36
CA GLY A 294 -6.00 -17.25 -16.98
C GLY A 294 -7.05 -16.31 -17.59
N HIS A 295 -6.69 -15.59 -18.66
CA HIS A 295 -7.60 -14.69 -19.38
C HIS A 295 -7.21 -14.66 -20.87
N ARG A 296 -8.19 -14.59 -21.77
CA ARG A 296 -7.96 -14.76 -23.21
C ARG A 296 -7.70 -13.46 -23.96
N LEU A 297 -8.26 -12.34 -23.51
CA LEU A 297 -8.25 -11.08 -24.25
C LEU A 297 -7.24 -10.10 -23.66
N ARG A 298 -6.61 -9.29 -24.53
CA ARG A 298 -5.76 -8.18 -24.10
C ARG A 298 -5.97 -6.94 -24.96
N LEU A 299 -5.62 -5.79 -24.40
CA LEU A 299 -5.62 -4.52 -25.12
C LEU A 299 -4.33 -4.31 -25.89
N ARG A 300 -4.46 -3.82 -27.11
CA ARG A 300 -3.37 -3.25 -27.90
C ARG A 300 -3.68 -1.80 -28.18
N VAL A 301 -2.85 -0.90 -27.67
CA VAL A 301 -2.96 0.53 -27.91
C VAL A 301 -2.01 0.91 -29.05
N LYS A 302 -2.55 1.49 -30.12
CA LYS A 302 -1.78 2.07 -31.23
C LYS A 302 -1.81 3.58 -31.09
N THR A 303 -0.64 4.21 -31.14
CA THR A 303 -0.50 5.65 -30.92
C THR A 303 0.79 6.16 -31.54
N ASP A 304 0.71 7.36 -32.11
CA ASP A 304 1.88 8.09 -32.64
C ASP A 304 2.61 8.88 -31.53
N ASN A 305 2.02 8.94 -30.32
CA ASN A 305 2.62 9.64 -29.19
C ASN A 305 3.70 8.77 -28.53
N PRO A 306 4.99 9.17 -28.56
CA PRO A 306 6.08 8.36 -27.99
C PRO A 306 5.95 8.17 -26.47
N GLY A 307 5.28 9.08 -25.77
CA GLY A 307 5.03 8.98 -24.33
C GLY A 307 4.03 7.89 -23.95
N LEU A 308 3.19 7.44 -24.89
CA LEU A 308 2.21 6.37 -24.68
C LEU A 308 2.70 4.98 -25.16
N GLN A 309 3.92 4.90 -25.70
CA GLN A 309 4.49 3.66 -26.23
C GLN A 309 5.26 2.87 -25.17
N GLY A 310 5.08 1.55 -25.15
CA GLY A 310 5.78 0.66 -24.25
C GLY A 310 5.59 1.05 -22.79
N LYS A 311 6.71 1.23 -22.07
CA LYS A 311 6.76 1.58 -20.64
C LYS A 311 6.91 3.09 -20.38
N SER A 312 6.97 3.91 -21.44
CA SER A 312 7.31 5.32 -21.35
C SER A 312 6.34 6.08 -20.44
N LEU A 313 5.05 5.79 -20.51
CA LEU A 313 4.03 6.51 -19.74
C LEU A 313 4.28 6.40 -18.23
N ILE A 314 4.47 5.19 -17.72
CA ILE A 314 4.65 4.96 -16.28
C ILE A 314 6.04 5.40 -15.80
N ASN A 315 7.08 5.13 -16.59
CA ASN A 315 8.45 5.52 -16.22
C ASN A 315 8.60 7.05 -16.16
N ASN A 316 8.11 7.76 -17.17
CA ASN A 316 8.16 9.22 -17.19
C ASN A 316 7.28 9.81 -16.08
N PHE A 317 6.11 9.22 -15.82
CA PHE A 317 5.22 9.70 -14.77
C PHE A 317 5.90 9.61 -13.40
N TYR A 318 6.51 8.46 -13.09
CA TYR A 318 7.26 8.29 -11.85
C TYR A 318 8.41 9.28 -11.72
N GLU A 319 9.24 9.45 -12.76
CA GLU A 319 10.38 10.38 -12.68
C GLU A 319 9.94 11.83 -12.52
N LEU A 320 8.86 12.23 -13.20
CA LEU A 320 8.31 13.58 -13.08
C LEU A 320 7.73 13.82 -11.68
N VAL A 321 6.91 12.90 -11.16
CA VAL A 321 6.36 13.00 -9.80
C VAL A 321 7.48 13.07 -8.78
N ARG A 322 8.48 12.18 -8.88
CA ARG A 322 9.65 12.17 -8.00
C ARG A 322 10.39 13.51 -8.03
N ARG A 323 10.66 14.06 -9.21
CA ARG A 323 11.34 15.36 -9.40
C ARG A 323 10.52 16.53 -8.87
N VAL A 324 9.20 16.49 -9.00
CA VAL A 324 8.31 17.52 -8.45
C VAL A 324 8.37 17.48 -6.93
N LEU A 325 8.26 16.30 -6.32
CA LEU A 325 8.30 16.12 -4.86
C LEU A 325 9.60 16.63 -4.21
N GLU A 326 10.75 16.50 -4.87
CA GLU A 326 12.04 17.07 -4.39
C GLU A 326 11.93 18.57 -4.07
N LYS A 327 11.07 19.29 -4.81
CA LYS A 327 10.88 20.74 -4.68
C LYS A 327 9.60 21.13 -3.94
N GLN A 328 8.75 20.17 -3.58
CA GLN A 328 7.47 20.47 -2.95
C GLN A 328 7.65 20.93 -1.50
N THR A 329 6.76 21.83 -1.10
CA THR A 329 6.52 22.19 0.30
C THR A 329 5.02 22.14 0.56
N PHE A 330 4.58 21.35 1.53
CA PHE A 330 3.16 21.19 1.79
C PHE A 330 2.61 22.38 2.58
N GLU A 331 1.47 22.89 2.12
CA GLU A 331 0.78 24.04 2.72
C GLU A 331 0.27 23.71 4.13
N SER A 332 -0.36 22.55 4.28
CA SER A 332 -0.86 22.11 5.59
C SER A 332 0.31 21.75 6.50
N ARG A 333 0.32 22.32 7.69
CA ARG A 333 1.26 21.90 8.74
C ARG A 333 1.02 20.48 9.25
N HIS A 334 -0.19 19.95 9.05
CA HIS A 334 -0.59 18.63 9.52
C HIS A 334 -0.20 17.51 8.56
N LEU A 335 0.11 17.84 7.30
CA LEU A 335 0.49 16.88 6.28
C LEU A 335 2.00 16.96 6.03
N SER A 336 2.66 15.81 6.03
CA SER A 336 4.08 15.69 5.68
C SER A 336 4.29 14.54 4.70
N LEU A 337 5.24 14.70 3.78
CA LEU A 337 5.77 13.61 2.98
C LEU A 337 6.71 12.76 3.85
N VAL A 338 6.56 11.44 3.81
CA VAL A 338 7.34 10.52 4.66
C VAL A 338 7.90 9.39 3.82
N SER A 339 9.02 8.79 4.27
CA SER A 339 9.64 7.66 3.57
C SER A 339 8.64 6.53 3.32
N PRO A 340 8.56 5.97 2.11
CA PRO A 340 9.48 6.13 0.98
C PRO A 340 9.24 7.36 0.08
N GLY A 341 8.23 8.18 0.37
CA GLY A 341 7.86 9.38 -0.38
C GLY A 341 7.08 9.04 -1.64
N VAL A 342 7.75 8.47 -2.65
CA VAL A 342 7.16 7.97 -3.89
C VAL A 342 7.76 6.63 -4.27
N THR A 343 6.93 5.70 -4.74
CA THR A 343 7.38 4.41 -5.30
C THR A 343 6.65 4.10 -6.59
N ARG A 344 7.26 3.30 -7.47
CA ARG A 344 6.61 2.76 -8.67
C ARG A 344 5.62 1.68 -8.26
N THR A 345 4.38 1.74 -8.75
CA THR A 345 3.41 0.65 -8.69
C THR A 345 3.32 -0.03 -10.05
N GLN A 346 2.51 -1.10 -10.16
CA GLN A 346 2.34 -1.79 -11.44
C GLN A 346 1.73 -0.89 -12.52
N VAL A 347 0.89 0.08 -12.15
CA VAL A 347 0.08 0.89 -13.09
C VAL A 347 0.26 2.40 -12.90
N GLY A 348 1.12 2.84 -11.98
CA GLY A 348 1.28 4.25 -11.64
C GLY A 348 2.34 4.47 -10.56
N VAL A 349 2.05 5.37 -9.63
CA VAL A 349 2.92 5.68 -8.49
C VAL A 349 2.14 5.58 -7.18
N ALA A 350 2.83 5.22 -6.11
CA ALA A 350 2.30 5.27 -4.75
C ALA A 350 3.01 6.39 -3.99
N LEU A 351 2.25 7.31 -3.40
CA LEU A 351 2.74 8.36 -2.51
C LEU A 351 2.48 7.99 -1.05
N ALA A 352 3.45 8.29 -0.19
CA ALA A 352 3.35 8.05 1.25
C ALA A 352 3.36 9.38 2.02
N PHE A 353 2.21 9.75 2.58
CA PHE A 353 2.07 10.92 3.45
C PHE A 353 1.83 10.51 4.90
N ALA A 354 2.07 11.43 5.82
CA ALA A 354 1.63 11.31 7.20
C ALA A 354 0.78 12.52 7.58
N TRP A 355 -0.32 12.25 8.27
CA TRP A 355 -1.21 13.23 8.86
C TRP A 355 -1.12 13.21 10.38
N GLN A 356 -1.02 14.40 10.98
CA GLN A 356 -0.88 14.60 12.43
C GLN A 356 -2.01 15.52 12.92
N GLY A 357 -3.20 14.96 13.20
CA GLY A 357 -4.37 15.71 13.65
C GLY A 357 -4.83 15.36 15.07
N LYS A 358 -6.12 15.57 15.36
CA LYS A 358 -6.70 15.37 16.71
C LYS A 358 -7.45 14.05 16.82
N GLU A 359 -8.32 13.80 15.85
CA GLU A 359 -9.03 12.55 15.63
C GLU A 359 -8.10 11.50 15.04
N TYR A 360 -7.23 11.88 14.11
CA TYR A 360 -6.22 10.99 13.53
C TYR A 360 -4.83 11.46 13.93
N PRO A 361 -4.39 11.12 15.15
CA PRO A 361 -3.24 11.76 15.78
C PRO A 361 -1.90 11.32 15.18
N LEU A 362 -1.90 10.17 14.49
CA LEU A 362 -0.93 9.81 13.48
C LEU A 362 -1.61 8.90 12.46
N LEU A 363 -1.67 9.33 11.21
CA LEU A 363 -2.29 8.59 10.12
C LEU A 363 -1.33 8.54 8.95
N GLN A 364 -0.83 7.34 8.65
CA GLN A 364 -0.06 7.10 7.43
C GLN A 364 -1.05 6.98 6.28
N ILE A 365 -0.86 7.77 5.23
CA ILE A 365 -1.77 7.86 4.09
C ILE A 365 -1.04 7.34 2.86
N SER A 366 -1.58 6.28 2.27
CA SER A 366 -1.15 5.72 1.00
C SER A 366 -2.01 6.27 -0.13
N ILE A 367 -1.40 6.76 -1.20
CA ILE A 367 -2.12 7.30 -2.34
C ILE A 367 -1.62 6.60 -3.59
N ASP A 368 -2.50 5.84 -4.24
CA ASP A 368 -2.22 5.22 -5.53
C ASP A 368 -2.68 6.16 -6.65
N LEU A 369 -1.72 6.78 -7.34
CA LEU A 369 -1.96 7.73 -8.41
C LEU A 369 -1.67 7.09 -9.78
N VAL A 370 -2.72 6.93 -10.59
CA VAL A 370 -2.71 6.12 -11.82
C VAL A 370 -3.08 6.97 -13.04
N PRO A 371 -2.17 7.16 -14.01
CA PRO A 371 -2.53 7.80 -15.28
C PRO A 371 -3.40 6.86 -16.12
N VAL A 372 -4.56 7.35 -16.57
CA VAL A 372 -5.52 6.57 -17.35
C VAL A 372 -5.96 7.30 -18.63
N LEU A 373 -6.23 6.52 -19.68
CA LEU A 373 -6.88 7.01 -20.90
C LEU A 373 -8.36 6.64 -20.88
N ALA A 374 -9.22 7.60 -21.19
CA ALA A 374 -10.63 7.34 -21.42
C ALA A 374 -10.85 6.85 -22.87
N VAL A 375 -11.49 5.70 -23.01
CA VAL A 375 -11.81 5.10 -24.31
C VAL A 375 -13.28 4.73 -24.35
N GLN A 376 -13.88 4.64 -25.54
CA GLN A 376 -15.24 4.11 -25.65
C GLN A 376 -15.27 2.67 -25.15
N TRP A 377 -16.32 2.30 -24.42
CA TRP A 377 -16.46 0.94 -23.91
C TRP A 377 -16.46 -0.05 -25.09
N PRO A 378 -15.42 -0.90 -25.24
CA PRO A 378 -15.33 -1.76 -26.41
C PRO A 378 -16.43 -2.83 -26.41
N ALA A 379 -16.96 -3.18 -27.58
CA ALA A 379 -18.07 -4.12 -27.70
C ALA A 379 -17.72 -5.54 -27.21
N GLU A 380 -16.44 -5.91 -27.31
CA GLU A 380 -15.91 -7.21 -26.90
C GLU A 380 -15.63 -7.29 -25.39
N VAL A 381 -15.58 -6.15 -24.69
CA VAL A 381 -15.45 -6.12 -23.23
C VAL A 381 -16.82 -6.31 -22.61
N SER A 382 -16.96 -7.36 -21.79
CA SER A 382 -18.21 -7.64 -21.06
C SER A 382 -18.73 -6.39 -20.36
N ARG A 383 -20.00 -6.06 -20.61
CA ARG A 383 -20.75 -4.97 -19.97
C ARG A 383 -21.97 -5.57 -19.23
N PRO A 384 -21.80 -6.07 -18.01
CA PRO A 384 -22.87 -6.72 -17.25
C PRO A 384 -24.04 -5.78 -16.92
N PRO A 385 -25.22 -6.31 -16.57
CA PRO A 385 -26.42 -5.51 -16.26
C PRO A 385 -26.27 -4.48 -15.14
N LEU A 386 -25.40 -4.72 -14.14
CA LEU A 386 -25.16 -3.71 -13.09
C LEU A 386 -24.38 -2.49 -13.60
N THR A 387 -23.81 -2.52 -14.81
CA THR A 387 -23.08 -1.38 -15.37
C THR A 387 -24.02 -0.18 -15.52
N PRO A 388 -23.75 0.96 -14.86
CA PRO A 388 -24.60 2.15 -14.96
C PRO A 388 -24.70 2.65 -16.41
N ALA A 389 -25.91 3.05 -16.83
CA ALA A 389 -26.15 3.56 -18.18
C ALA A 389 -25.40 4.87 -18.49
N SER A 390 -25.05 5.63 -17.45
CA SER A 390 -24.24 6.85 -17.54
C SER A 390 -22.78 6.57 -17.94
N ILE A 391 -22.26 5.36 -17.68
CA ILE A 391 -20.88 5.00 -17.95
C ILE A 391 -20.78 4.37 -19.33
N ASN A 392 -20.37 5.18 -20.31
CA ASN A 392 -20.14 4.75 -21.70
C ASN A 392 -18.65 4.69 -22.07
N GLN A 393 -17.79 5.21 -21.20
CA GLN A 393 -16.34 5.14 -21.37
C GLN A 393 -15.74 4.15 -20.38
N LEU A 394 -14.73 3.43 -20.85
CA LEU A 394 -13.87 2.57 -20.05
C LEU A 394 -12.51 3.26 -19.89
N TYR A 395 -11.91 3.13 -18.71
CA TYR A 395 -10.55 3.61 -18.50
C TYR A 395 -9.55 2.49 -18.77
N ILE A 396 -8.42 2.84 -19.36
CA ILE A 396 -7.30 1.92 -19.57
C ILE A 396 -6.03 2.51 -18.98
N CYS A 397 -5.20 1.66 -18.39
CA CYS A 397 -3.92 2.04 -17.79
C CYS A 397 -2.75 1.25 -18.40
N ASN A 398 -1.59 1.90 -18.46
CA ASN A 398 -0.35 1.26 -18.85
C ASN A 398 0.28 0.57 -17.64
N THR A 399 0.99 -0.53 -17.88
CA THR A 399 1.69 -1.27 -16.84
C THR A 399 3.19 -1.11 -16.95
N THR A 400 3.93 -1.39 -15.88
CA THR A 400 5.40 -1.42 -15.86
C THR A 400 6.03 -2.39 -16.88
N ASP A 401 5.25 -3.32 -17.42
CA ASP A 401 5.67 -4.25 -18.48
C ASP A 401 5.40 -3.71 -19.89
N GLY A 402 4.74 -2.56 -20.01
CA GLY A 402 4.35 -1.90 -21.25
C GLY A 402 3.06 -2.44 -21.86
N GLU A 403 2.39 -3.37 -21.17
CA GLU A 403 1.04 -3.83 -21.54
C GLU A 403 -0.01 -2.83 -21.04
N TRP A 404 -1.16 -2.80 -21.72
CA TRP A 404 -2.32 -2.01 -21.32
C TRP A 404 -3.40 -2.90 -20.72
N ARG A 405 -4.10 -2.40 -19.69
CA ARG A 405 -5.19 -3.11 -19.01
C ARG A 405 -6.41 -2.22 -18.86
N CYS A 406 -7.58 -2.84 -18.85
CA CYS A 406 -8.82 -2.17 -18.46
C CYS A 406 -8.77 -1.82 -16.97
N SER A 407 -9.37 -0.69 -16.61
CA SER A 407 -9.65 -0.30 -15.23
C SER A 407 -11.15 -0.14 -15.08
N PHE A 408 -11.75 -1.00 -14.25
CA PHE A 408 -13.17 -0.99 -13.96
C PHE A 408 -13.51 -0.24 -12.65
N ALA A 409 -12.50 0.33 -11.99
CA ALA A 409 -12.65 0.96 -10.67
C ALA A 409 -13.74 2.05 -10.64
N GLY A 410 -13.91 2.81 -11.73
CA GLY A 410 -14.98 3.80 -11.84
C GLY A 410 -16.39 3.17 -11.88
N ALA A 411 -16.57 2.11 -12.66
CA ALA A 411 -17.86 1.40 -12.72
C ALA A 411 -18.19 0.70 -11.41
N GLU A 412 -17.18 0.09 -10.77
CA GLU A 412 -17.31 -0.50 -9.44
C GLU A 412 -17.71 0.54 -8.39
N ALA A 413 -17.03 1.69 -8.36
CA ALA A 413 -17.31 2.74 -7.39
C ALA A 413 -18.73 3.30 -7.56
N GLU A 414 -19.17 3.52 -8.80
CA GLU A 414 -20.52 4.00 -9.08
C GLU A 414 -21.58 3.00 -8.59
N VAL A 415 -21.43 1.70 -8.89
CA VAL A 415 -22.37 0.67 -8.42
C VAL A 415 -22.40 0.60 -6.89
N LEU A 416 -21.23 0.64 -6.24
CA LEU A 416 -21.11 0.56 -4.79
C LEU A 416 -21.65 1.82 -4.07
N SER A 417 -21.56 2.99 -4.70
CA SER A 417 -22.12 4.24 -4.17
C SER A 417 -23.65 4.27 -4.20
N GLN A 418 -24.27 3.50 -5.11
CA GLN A 418 -25.73 3.44 -5.30
C GLN A 418 -26.40 2.27 -4.56
N LEU A 419 -25.66 1.52 -3.73
CA LEU A 419 -26.25 0.44 -2.95
C LEU A 419 -27.32 0.99 -2.01
N ASP A 420 -28.45 0.29 -1.93
CA ASP A 420 -29.44 0.58 -0.89
C ASP A 420 -28.85 0.30 0.51
N PRO A 421 -29.45 0.82 1.61
CA PRO A 421 -28.89 0.64 2.96
C PRO A 421 -28.63 -0.82 3.35
N GLN A 422 -29.45 -1.76 2.89
CA GLN A 422 -29.33 -3.19 3.21
C GLN A 422 -28.23 -3.85 2.38
N GLU A 423 -28.19 -3.59 1.08
CA GLU A 423 -27.12 -4.02 0.18
C GLU A 423 -25.75 -3.54 0.68
N ARG A 424 -25.69 -2.26 1.08
CA ARG A 424 -24.50 -1.64 1.63
C ARG A 424 -24.06 -2.28 2.93
N ARG A 425 -25.00 -2.58 3.83
CA ARG A 425 -24.71 -3.25 5.11
C ARG A 425 -24.09 -4.63 4.90
N ILE A 426 -24.60 -5.40 3.94
CA ILE A 426 -24.06 -6.73 3.60
C ILE A 426 -22.65 -6.61 3.01
N TYR A 427 -22.44 -5.70 2.06
CA TYR A 427 -21.12 -5.47 1.48
C TYR A 427 -20.09 -5.08 2.54
N LEU A 428 -20.42 -4.10 3.38
CA LEU A 428 -19.57 -3.65 4.47
C LEU A 428 -19.36 -4.76 5.50
N GLY A 429 -20.37 -5.58 5.81
CA GLY A 429 -20.22 -6.76 6.67
C GLY A 429 -19.18 -7.75 6.13
N CYS A 430 -19.24 -8.09 4.84
CA CYS A 430 -18.23 -8.92 4.19
C CYS A 430 -16.83 -8.26 4.23
N LYS A 431 -16.75 -6.97 3.90
CA LYS A 431 -15.49 -6.22 3.89
C LYS A 431 -14.88 -6.15 5.29
N THR A 432 -15.68 -5.83 6.29
CA THR A 432 -15.32 -5.78 7.71
C THR A 432 -14.84 -7.14 8.19
N LEU A 433 -15.52 -8.23 7.86
CA LEU A 433 -15.09 -9.59 8.20
C LEU A 433 -13.71 -9.91 7.63
N LEU A 434 -13.45 -9.55 6.37
CA LEU A 434 -12.14 -9.79 5.75
C LEU A 434 -11.07 -8.84 6.30
N SER A 435 -11.38 -7.57 6.54
CA SER A 435 -10.45 -6.59 7.10
C SER A 435 -10.06 -6.94 8.53
N HIS A 436 -11.03 -7.24 9.41
CA HIS A 436 -11.05 -8.45 10.24
C HIS A 436 -9.77 -9.29 10.38
N LEU A 437 -9.61 -10.13 9.36
CA LEU A 437 -8.67 -11.24 9.30
C LEU A 437 -7.35 -10.82 8.63
N LYS A 438 -7.38 -9.77 7.80
CA LYS A 438 -6.19 -9.16 7.20
C LYS A 438 -5.42 -8.38 8.26
N ALA A 439 -4.14 -8.13 7.98
CA ALA A 439 -3.41 -7.14 8.73
C ALA A 439 -2.77 -6.12 7.84
N ASP A 440 -2.47 -4.99 8.46
CA ASP A 440 -2.11 -3.80 7.73
C ASP A 440 -0.65 -3.85 7.24
N PRO A 441 -0.41 -3.59 5.94
CA PRO A 441 0.92 -3.67 5.35
C PRO A 441 1.94 -2.68 5.93
N TRP A 442 1.50 -1.60 6.58
CA TRP A 442 2.35 -0.49 7.00
C TRP A 442 3.00 -0.64 8.38
N MET A 443 2.55 -1.59 9.22
CA MET A 443 3.15 -1.79 10.55
C MET A 443 4.59 -2.38 10.46
N PRO A 444 5.54 -2.06 11.35
CA PRO A 444 6.85 -2.71 11.42
C PRO A 444 6.72 -4.22 11.59
N ARG A 445 7.70 -5.00 11.11
CA ARG A 445 7.70 -6.47 11.31
C ARG A 445 7.56 -6.87 12.79
N GLU A 446 8.19 -6.12 13.67
CA GLU A 446 8.23 -6.36 15.13
C GLU A 446 6.89 -6.02 15.80
N VAL A 447 6.24 -4.93 15.36
CA VAL A 447 4.88 -4.57 15.79
C VAL A 447 3.86 -5.57 15.20
N LYS A 448 3.99 -5.91 13.91
CA LYS A 448 3.21 -6.96 13.22
C LYS A 448 3.33 -8.33 13.87
N ALA A 449 4.47 -8.64 14.50
CA ALA A 449 4.67 -9.92 15.19
C ALA A 449 3.79 -10.06 16.44
N ASN A 450 3.35 -8.94 17.02
CA ASN A 450 2.50 -8.90 18.20
C ASN A 450 1.00 -8.82 17.86
N TYR A 451 0.62 -8.56 16.60
CA TYR A 451 -0.78 -8.39 16.17
C TYR A 451 -1.09 -9.23 14.93
N THR A 452 -1.93 -10.26 15.10
CA THR A 452 -2.71 -11.14 14.17
C THR A 452 -2.25 -11.37 12.70
N TRP A 453 -1.08 -10.91 12.26
CA TRP A 453 -0.62 -10.99 10.87
C TRP A 453 0.38 -12.08 10.64
N TRP A 454 1.39 -12.18 11.53
CA TRP A 454 2.22 -13.37 11.53
C TRP A 454 1.36 -14.58 11.76
N ASP A 455 0.20 -14.46 12.37
CA ASP A 455 -0.75 -15.54 12.47
C ASP A 455 -1.18 -16.10 11.09
N SER A 456 -1.48 -15.30 10.07
CA SER A 456 -1.88 -15.87 8.78
C SER A 456 -0.74 -16.58 8.03
N ARG A 457 0.52 -16.13 8.16
CA ARG A 457 1.69 -16.77 7.53
C ARG A 457 2.38 -17.85 8.41
N LYS A 458 2.47 -17.64 9.73
CA LYS A 458 2.94 -18.57 10.78
C LYS A 458 1.96 -19.75 10.90
N TRP A 459 0.64 -19.50 10.82
CA TRP A 459 -0.40 -20.55 10.87
C TRP A 459 -0.95 -20.99 9.51
N LYS A 460 -0.47 -20.40 8.39
CA LYS A 460 -0.94 -20.68 7.02
C LYS A 460 -2.47 -20.54 6.87
N ILE A 461 -3.05 -19.51 7.50
CA ILE A 461 -4.47 -19.18 7.34
C ILE A 461 -4.64 -18.43 6.03
N MET A 462 -5.26 -19.09 5.05
CA MET A 462 -5.66 -18.45 3.79
C MET A 462 -6.90 -17.59 4.02
N ILE A 463 -6.93 -16.39 3.42
CA ILE A 463 -8.06 -15.45 3.51
C ILE A 463 -8.43 -15.04 2.09
N PRO A 464 -9.75 -15.00 1.75
CA PRO A 464 -10.17 -14.60 0.43
C PRO A 464 -9.66 -13.20 0.05
N ALA A 465 -9.23 -13.05 -1.20
CA ALA A 465 -8.85 -11.76 -1.74
C ALA A 465 -10.06 -10.81 -1.76
N GLY A 466 -9.84 -9.52 -1.49
CA GLY A 466 -10.91 -8.51 -1.58
C GLY A 466 -11.55 -8.45 -2.98
N PHE A 467 -10.74 -8.71 -4.02
CA PHE A 467 -11.20 -8.90 -5.39
C PHE A 467 -12.24 -10.02 -5.52
N ALA A 468 -11.97 -11.22 -5.00
CA ALA A 468 -12.90 -12.35 -5.10
C ALA A 468 -14.21 -12.05 -4.34
N MET A 469 -14.11 -11.42 -3.17
CA MET A 469 -15.27 -11.00 -2.38
C MET A 469 -16.15 -9.98 -3.09
N LYS A 470 -15.55 -8.91 -3.63
CA LYS A 470 -16.29 -7.89 -4.35
C LYS A 470 -17.00 -8.46 -5.58
N ASN A 471 -16.32 -9.30 -6.37
CA ASN A 471 -16.91 -9.87 -7.58
C ASN A 471 -18.02 -10.88 -7.29
N SER A 472 -17.89 -11.72 -6.26
CA SER A 472 -19.01 -12.55 -5.81
C SER A 472 -20.19 -11.71 -5.30
N PHE A 473 -19.94 -10.66 -4.52
CA PHE A 473 -21.00 -9.75 -4.08
C PHE A 473 -21.75 -9.15 -5.27
N LEU A 474 -21.04 -8.69 -6.30
CA LEU A 474 -21.67 -8.14 -7.51
C LEU A 474 -22.51 -9.18 -8.27
N ASN A 475 -22.04 -10.44 -8.36
CA ASN A 475 -22.85 -11.52 -8.92
C ASN A 475 -24.15 -11.74 -8.12
N GLN A 476 -24.06 -11.80 -6.80
CA GLN A 476 -25.22 -11.97 -5.91
C GLN A 476 -26.16 -10.77 -5.97
N LEU A 477 -25.62 -9.55 -6.10
CA LEU A 477 -26.38 -8.34 -6.27
C LEU A 477 -27.16 -8.33 -7.60
N GLN A 478 -26.52 -8.77 -8.69
CA GLN A 478 -27.21 -8.93 -9.97
C GLN A 478 -28.33 -9.96 -9.85
N HIS A 479 -28.05 -11.13 -9.29
CA HIS A 479 -29.03 -12.19 -9.10
C HIS A 479 -30.22 -11.71 -8.25
N LYS A 480 -29.96 -10.99 -7.16
CA LYS A 480 -30.99 -10.34 -6.32
C LYS A 480 -31.90 -9.46 -7.18
N ARG A 481 -31.33 -8.56 -7.98
CA ARG A 481 -32.08 -7.61 -8.81
C ARG A 481 -32.91 -8.30 -9.89
N GLU A 482 -32.34 -9.31 -10.55
CA GLU A 482 -33.03 -10.10 -11.59
C GLU A 482 -34.20 -10.92 -11.03
N GLN A 483 -33.99 -11.58 -9.90
CA GLN A 483 -35.01 -12.42 -9.25
C GLN A 483 -35.93 -11.64 -8.31
N LYS A 484 -35.70 -10.33 -8.14
CA LYS A 484 -36.43 -9.46 -7.20
C LYS A 484 -36.44 -10.00 -5.77
N ILE A 485 -35.30 -10.55 -5.34
CA ILE A 485 -35.10 -11.07 -3.98
C ILE A 485 -34.93 -9.90 -3.02
N GLU A 486 -35.59 -9.97 -1.87
CA GLU A 486 -35.40 -9.00 -0.79
C GLU A 486 -34.23 -9.45 0.10
N TRP A 487 -33.34 -8.51 0.44
CA TRP A 487 -32.29 -8.74 1.43
C TRP A 487 -32.68 -8.05 2.73
N ARG A 488 -32.63 -8.79 3.84
CA ARG A 488 -33.06 -8.32 5.16
C ARG A 488 -31.89 -8.38 6.14
N ASP A 489 -31.91 -7.49 7.13
CA ASP A 489 -30.86 -7.37 8.14
C ASP A 489 -30.62 -8.67 8.94
N GLU A 490 -31.70 -9.38 9.26
CA GLU A 490 -31.67 -10.66 9.97
C GLU A 490 -30.93 -11.77 9.19
N ASP A 491 -30.75 -11.58 7.87
CA ASP A 491 -30.08 -12.50 6.97
C ASP A 491 -28.59 -12.14 6.73
N LEU A 492 -28.03 -11.11 7.38
CA LEU A 492 -26.65 -10.65 7.14
C LEU A 492 -25.62 -11.78 7.13
N ILE A 493 -25.64 -12.66 8.14
CA ILE A 493 -24.70 -13.79 8.22
C ILE A 493 -24.96 -14.83 7.13
N ASN A 494 -26.23 -15.08 6.79
CA ASN A 494 -26.58 -15.98 5.70
C ASN A 494 -26.07 -15.44 4.37
N MET A 495 -26.23 -14.14 4.13
CA MET A 495 -25.75 -13.48 2.93
C MET A 495 -24.22 -13.47 2.84
N ILE A 496 -23.52 -13.23 3.95
CA ILE A 496 -22.06 -13.38 4.00
C ILE A 496 -21.66 -14.81 3.62
N ILE A 497 -22.34 -15.83 4.15
CA ILE A 497 -22.08 -17.24 3.81
C ILE A 497 -22.35 -17.49 2.32
N THR A 498 -23.44 -16.98 1.76
CA THR A 498 -23.79 -17.12 0.33
C THR A 498 -22.74 -16.48 -0.57
N ILE A 499 -22.28 -15.28 -0.25
CA ILE A 499 -21.21 -14.60 -1.00
C ILE A 499 -19.90 -15.40 -0.91
N LEU A 500 -19.52 -15.89 0.28
CA LEU A 500 -18.35 -16.75 0.41
C LEU A 500 -18.51 -18.08 -0.34
N ARG A 501 -19.75 -18.59 -0.45
CA ARG A 501 -20.06 -19.87 -1.09
C ARG A 501 -19.79 -19.86 -2.59
N ASP A 502 -20.01 -18.74 -3.28
CA ASP A 502 -19.65 -18.59 -4.70
C ASP A 502 -18.15 -18.81 -4.94
N MET A 503 -17.32 -18.53 -3.94
CA MET A 503 -15.86 -18.72 -4.00
C MET A 503 -15.44 -20.17 -3.72
N CYS A 504 -16.40 -21.08 -3.64
CA CYS A 504 -16.20 -22.50 -3.39
C CYS A 504 -16.90 -23.33 -4.46
N GLN A 505 -16.47 -24.58 -4.61
CA GLN A 505 -17.17 -25.62 -5.38
C GLN A 505 -17.28 -26.88 -4.54
N ASP A 506 -18.21 -27.76 -4.90
CA ASP A 506 -18.35 -29.06 -4.26
C ASP A 506 -17.26 -30.02 -4.74
N PHE A 507 -16.67 -30.74 -3.79
CA PHE A 507 -15.71 -31.79 -4.04
C PHE A 507 -16.14 -33.05 -3.31
N TRP A 508 -16.38 -34.09 -4.09
CA TRP A 508 -16.63 -35.43 -3.58
C TRP A 508 -15.29 -36.13 -3.34
N ASP A 509 -15.02 -36.51 -2.10
CA ASP A 509 -13.89 -37.39 -1.78
C ASP A 509 -14.32 -38.86 -1.93
N PRO A 510 -13.81 -39.59 -2.95
CA PRO A 510 -14.17 -40.99 -3.18
C PRO A 510 -13.70 -41.93 -2.06
N THR A 511 -12.70 -41.53 -1.29
CA THR A 511 -12.11 -42.34 -0.20
C THR A 511 -12.78 -42.09 1.14
N ALA A 512 -13.28 -40.88 1.39
CA ALA A 512 -13.96 -40.52 2.62
C ALA A 512 -15.50 -40.57 2.50
N GLY A 513 -16.05 -40.65 1.28
CA GLY A 513 -17.49 -40.69 1.03
C GLY A 513 -18.22 -39.41 1.48
N LEU A 514 -17.53 -38.28 1.46
CA LEU A 514 -17.99 -37.01 2.01
C LEU A 514 -17.90 -35.90 0.96
N GLU A 515 -18.98 -35.12 0.85
CA GLU A 515 -18.96 -33.84 0.15
C GLU A 515 -18.26 -32.79 1.01
N SER A 516 -17.27 -32.12 0.42
CA SER A 516 -16.52 -31.04 1.05
C SER A 516 -16.47 -29.82 0.15
N LEU A 517 -16.28 -28.64 0.74
CA LEU A 517 -16.09 -27.42 -0.04
C LEU A 517 -14.60 -27.23 -0.32
N VAL A 518 -14.26 -26.98 -1.59
CA VAL A 518 -12.91 -26.58 -2.00
C VAL A 518 -12.95 -25.22 -2.67
N PRO A 519 -11.85 -24.43 -2.64
CA PRO A 519 -11.81 -23.13 -3.28
C PRO A 519 -12.08 -23.22 -4.79
N SER A 520 -12.86 -22.27 -5.31
CA SER A 520 -13.12 -22.10 -6.74
C SER A 520 -12.55 -20.78 -7.25
N LYS A 521 -12.46 -20.62 -8.58
CA LYS A 521 -12.02 -19.38 -9.21
C LYS A 521 -13.18 -18.40 -9.34
N ILE A 522 -12.97 -17.17 -8.90
CA ILE A 522 -13.87 -16.03 -9.12
C ILE A 522 -13.32 -15.16 -10.24
N HIS A 523 -14.13 -14.98 -11.28
CA HIS A 523 -13.85 -14.09 -12.40
C HIS A 523 -14.27 -12.66 -12.09
N ALA A 524 -13.68 -11.71 -12.81
CA ALA A 524 -14.06 -10.32 -12.75
C ALA A 524 -15.49 -10.15 -13.25
N TYR A 525 -16.34 -9.50 -12.46
CA TYR A 525 -17.72 -9.19 -12.79
C TYR A 525 -17.74 -8.29 -14.04
N PHE A 526 -17.00 -7.19 -13.98
CA PHE A 526 -16.66 -6.39 -15.15
C PHE A 526 -15.46 -6.99 -15.88
N GLY A 527 -15.40 -6.87 -17.20
CA GLY A 527 -14.21 -7.27 -17.95
C GLY A 527 -14.07 -8.76 -18.24
N GLY A 528 -14.61 -9.67 -17.42
CA GLY A 528 -14.60 -11.11 -17.74
C GLY A 528 -13.22 -11.65 -18.14
N GLU A 529 -13.04 -12.01 -19.42
CA GLU A 529 -11.83 -12.57 -20.01
C GLU A 529 -10.65 -11.57 -20.20
N PHE A 530 -10.69 -10.41 -19.55
CA PHE A 530 -9.61 -9.42 -19.53
C PHE A 530 -8.79 -9.44 -18.23
N GLU A 531 -9.25 -10.18 -17.22
CA GLU A 531 -8.58 -10.23 -15.90
C GLU A 531 -8.35 -11.65 -15.44
N THR A 532 -7.20 -11.87 -14.79
CA THR A 532 -6.88 -13.15 -14.17
C THR A 532 -7.84 -13.40 -12.99
N PRO A 533 -8.60 -14.52 -13.00
CA PRO A 533 -9.49 -14.84 -11.90
C PRO A 533 -8.70 -15.08 -10.61
N LYS A 534 -9.34 -14.84 -9.46
CA LYS A 534 -8.77 -15.09 -8.14
C LYS A 534 -9.42 -16.30 -7.49
N THR A 535 -8.61 -17.19 -6.95
CA THR A 535 -9.10 -18.35 -6.19
C THR A 535 -9.66 -17.90 -4.84
N GLY A 536 -10.81 -18.46 -4.46
CA GLY A 536 -11.49 -18.26 -3.18
C GLY A 536 -10.82 -18.90 -1.97
N GLU A 537 -9.48 -18.81 -1.87
CA GLU A 537 -8.74 -19.50 -0.83
C GLU A 537 -9.17 -19.06 0.58
N GLY A 538 -9.38 -20.03 1.48
CA GLY A 538 -9.85 -19.79 2.85
C GLY A 538 -11.37 -19.61 2.99
N ALA A 539 -12.11 -19.43 1.90
CA ALA A 539 -13.57 -19.33 1.97
C ALA A 539 -14.25 -20.59 2.54
N PRO A 540 -13.85 -21.84 2.17
CA PRO A 540 -14.42 -23.06 2.75
C PRO A 540 -14.34 -23.10 4.28
N GLU A 541 -13.18 -22.78 4.84
CA GLU A 541 -12.94 -22.80 6.28
C GLU A 541 -13.73 -21.72 7.01
N ILE A 542 -13.81 -20.51 6.45
CA ILE A 542 -14.61 -19.42 7.03
C ILE A 542 -16.08 -19.82 7.04
N ILE A 543 -16.62 -20.36 5.94
CA ILE A 543 -18.02 -20.83 5.86
C ILE A 543 -18.30 -21.88 6.94
N LYS A 544 -17.41 -22.87 7.09
CA LYS A 544 -17.56 -23.93 8.09
C LYS A 544 -17.69 -23.34 9.50
N VAL A 545 -16.81 -22.42 9.86
CA VAL A 545 -16.85 -21.78 11.18
C VAL A 545 -18.09 -20.90 11.35
N LEU A 546 -18.49 -20.13 10.33
CA LEU A 546 -19.70 -19.30 10.40
C LEU A 546 -20.96 -20.15 10.60
N LYS A 547 -21.05 -21.32 9.94
CA LYS A 547 -22.15 -22.27 10.14
C LYS A 547 -22.15 -22.86 11.55
N GLU A 548 -20.99 -23.25 12.08
CA GLU A 548 -20.86 -23.73 13.46
C GLU A 548 -21.27 -22.66 14.48
N LEU A 549 -20.83 -21.42 14.29
CA LEU A 549 -21.19 -20.30 15.16
C LEU A 549 -22.69 -20.03 15.09
N LYS A 550 -23.29 -20.07 13.90
CA LYS A 550 -24.74 -19.93 13.71
C LYS A 550 -25.54 -20.99 14.47
N GLN A 551 -25.07 -22.24 14.53
CA GLN A 551 -25.73 -23.32 15.29
C GLN A 551 -25.59 -23.16 16.81
N SER A 552 -24.63 -22.37 17.28
CA SER A 552 -24.43 -22.04 18.69
C SER A 552 -25.22 -20.81 19.16
N PHE A 553 -25.99 -20.20 18.26
CA PHE A 553 -26.89 -19.07 18.50
C PHE A 553 -28.33 -19.54 18.46
#